data_AF-A0A1H8YBF9-F1
#
_entry.id   AF-A0A1H8YBF9-F1
#
_cell.length_a   1.000
_cell.length_b   1.000
_cell.length_c   1.000
_cell.angle_alpha   90.00
_cell.angle_beta   90.00
_cell.angle_gamma   90.00
#
_symmetry.space_group_name_H-M   'P 1'
#
loop_
_entity.id
_entity.type
_entity.pdbx_description
1 polymer ?
#
loop_
_entity_poly.entity_id
_entity_poly.type
_entity_poly.pdbx_seq_one_letter_code
_entity_poly.pdbx_strand_id
1 'polypeptide(L)' 'MTLLVSDASPQTYRAIYDTVHFAGFIAGAGGDYPTNVRAFMRRVRQKFVAVDPGFSAIKNVRLVGYRWLAP' A
#
# COMPACT_ATOMS: atom_id res chain seq x y z
N MET A 1 -8.60 -1.24 -15.85
CA MET A 1 -7.78 -0.97 -14.65
C MET A 1 -8.53 -1.51 -13.45
N THR A 2 -8.08 -2.62 -12.86
CA THR A 2 -8.75 -3.24 -11.71
C THR A 2 -8.27 -2.56 -10.43
N LEU A 3 -9.20 -2.20 -9.54
CA LEU A 3 -8.84 -1.67 -8.22
C LEU A 3 -8.26 -2.80 -7.37
N LEU A 4 -7.09 -2.57 -6.78
CA LEU A 4 -6.39 -3.57 -5.98
C LEU A 4 -7.18 -4.03 -4.73
N VAL A 5 -8.22 -3.30 -4.33
CA VAL A 5 -8.96 -3.52 -3.08
C VAL A 5 -10.39 -4.00 -3.30
N SER A 6 -10.71 -4.51 -4.49
CA SER A 6 -12.09 -4.83 -4.87
C SER A 6 -12.70 -6.04 -4.15
N ASP A 7 -11.90 -6.89 -3.50
CA ASP A 7 -12.34 -8.16 -2.93
C ASP A 7 -12.12 -8.30 -1.40
N ALA A 8 -11.81 -7.20 -0.70
CA ALA A 8 -11.48 -7.15 0.73
C ALA A 8 -10.32 -8.08 1.18
N SER A 9 -9.64 -8.75 0.25
CA SER A 9 -8.53 -9.64 0.56
C SER A 9 -7.25 -8.84 0.83
N PRO A 10 -6.34 -9.36 1.68
CA PRO A 10 -5.02 -8.75 1.83
C PRO A 10 -4.25 -8.77 0.52
N GLN A 11 -3.78 -7.59 0.12
CA GLN A 11 -2.97 -7.38 -1.06
C GLN A 11 -1.50 -7.56 -0.69
N THR A 12 -0.81 -8.41 -1.46
CA THR A 12 0.58 -8.76 -1.14
C THR A 12 1.53 -7.60 -1.41
N TYR A 13 2.68 -7.61 -0.75
CA TYR A 13 3.75 -6.66 -1.07
C TYR A 13 4.11 -6.67 -2.57
N ARG A 14 4.09 -7.85 -3.22
CA ARG A 14 4.37 -7.96 -4.66
C ARG A 14 3.27 -7.32 -5.51
N ALA A 15 2.00 -7.64 -5.25
CA ALA A 15 0.88 -7.09 -6.00
C ALA A 15 0.79 -5.56 -5.90
N ILE A 16 1.05 -5.01 -4.70
CA ILE A 16 1.14 -3.57 -4.49
C ILE A 16 2.34 -2.99 -5.24
N TYR A 17 3.51 -3.63 -5.14
CA TYR A 17 4.71 -3.19 -5.86
C TYR A 17 4.47 -3.15 -7.37
N ASP A 18 3.89 -4.19 -7.95
CA ASP A 18 3.63 -4.27 -9.40
C ASP A 18 2.71 -3.15 -9.86
N THR A 19 1.61 -2.95 -9.15
CA THR A 19 0.63 -1.90 -9.46
C THR A 19 1.25 -0.51 -9.43
N VAL A 20 2.13 -0.24 -8.47
CA VAL A 20 2.76 1.07 -8.29
C VAL A 20 3.98 1.25 -9.21
N HIS A 21 4.74 0.19 -9.47
CA HIS A 21 5.95 0.23 -10.29
C HIS A 21 5.64 0.46 -11.76
N PHE A 22 4.54 -0.10 -12.28
CA PHE A 22 4.06 0.22 -13.63
C PHE A 22 3.59 1.67 -13.80
N ALA A 23 3.29 2.39 -12.72
CA ALA A 23 2.87 3.79 -12.76
C ALA A 23 4.04 4.81 -12.80
N GLY A 24 5.24 4.39 -13.21
CA GLY A 24 6.42 5.26 -13.28
C GLY A 24 7.12 5.50 -11.95
N PHE A 25 6.96 4.57 -10.99
CA PHE A 25 7.62 4.67 -9.68
C PHE A 25 9.12 4.33 -9.80
N ILE A 26 9.97 5.33 -9.56
CA ILE A 26 11.41 5.13 -9.36
C ILE A 26 11.61 4.43 -8.02
N ALA A 27 11.76 3.10 -8.06
CA ALA A 27 12.34 2.38 -6.93
C ALA A 27 13.74 2.96 -6.72
N GLY A 28 14.03 3.47 -5.51
CA GLY A 28 15.37 3.93 -5.18
C GLY A 28 16.37 2.83 -5.51
N ALA A 29 17.46 3.18 -6.20
CA ALA A 29 18.47 2.23 -6.64
C ALA A 29 18.97 1.41 -5.44
N GLY A 30 18.55 0.13 -5.37
CA GLY A 30 19.03 -0.83 -4.36
C GLY A 30 18.09 -1.19 -3.21
N GLY A 31 16.85 -0.69 -3.13
CA GLY A 31 15.89 -1.09 -2.08
C GLY A 31 15.09 -2.37 -2.43
N ASP A 32 14.92 -3.28 -1.47
CA ASP A 32 14.04 -4.45 -1.64
C ASP A 32 12.57 -4.03 -1.79
N TYR A 33 11.80 -4.78 -2.60
CA TYR A 33 10.41 -4.43 -2.93
C TYR A 33 9.50 -4.21 -1.69
N PRO A 34 9.62 -4.95 -0.56
CA PRO A 34 8.79 -4.70 0.62
C PRO A 34 9.09 -3.35 1.29
N THR A 35 10.35 -2.92 1.31
CA THR A 35 10.72 -1.60 1.88
C THR A 35 10.13 -0.47 1.06
N ASN A 36 10.18 -0.58 -0.27
CA ASN A 36 9.55 0.38 -1.19
C ASN A 36 8.04 0.46 -0.96
N VAL A 37 7.36 -0.69 -0.81
CA VAL A 37 5.92 -0.74 -0.53
C VAL A 37 5.60 -0.13 0.85
N ARG A 38 6.39 -0.41 1.89
CA ARG A 38 6.17 0.19 3.22
C ARG A 38 6.27 1.71 3.18
N ALA A 39 7.29 2.24 2.49
CA ALA A 39 7.46 3.68 2.32
C ALA A 39 6.33 4.31 1.49
N PHE A 40 5.84 3.61 0.46
CA PHE A 40 4.68 4.01 -0.31
C PHE A 40 3.40 4.05 0.55
N MET A 41 3.09 2.97 1.26
CA MET A 41 1.90 2.88 2.11
C MET A 41 1.92 3.89 3.26
N ARG A 42 3.11 4.24 3.79
CA ARG A 42 3.27 5.35 4.75
C ARG A 42 2.81 6.68 4.15
N ARG A 43 3.25 7.01 2.94
CA ARG A 43 2.86 8.26 2.23
C ARG A 43 1.37 8.29 1.93
N VAL A 44 0.78 7.17 1.51
CA VAL A 44 -0.67 7.06 1.28
C VAL A 44 -1.44 7.33 2.58
N ARG A 45 -1.08 6.67 3.68
CA ARG A 45 -1.72 6.88 5.00
C ARG A 45 -1.62 8.32 5.47
N GLN A 46 -0.46 8.96 5.31
CA GLN A 46 -0.26 10.37 5.71
C GLN A 46 -1.22 11.32 4.98
N LYS A 47 -1.54 11.07 3.71
CA LYS A 47 -2.52 11.87 2.97
C LYS A 47 -3.94 11.74 3.55
N PHE A 48 -4.33 10.54 3.98
CA PHE A 48 -5.61 10.34 4.65
C PHE A 48 -5.63 10.99 6.03
N VAL A 49 -4.58 10.78 6.84
CA VAL A 49 -4.45 11.36 8.19
C VAL A 49 -4.48 12.89 8.18
N ALA A 50 -3.95 13.52 7.12
CA ALA A 50 -4.02 14.97 6.95
C ALA A 50 -5.45 15.51 6.80
N VAL A 51 -6.40 14.68 6.38
CA VAL A 51 -7.83 15.04 6.21
C VAL A 51 -8.67 14.52 7.37
N ASP A 52 -8.39 13.29 7.82
CA ASP A 52 -9.05 12.61 8.93
C ASP A 52 -7.98 12.08 9.91
N PRO A 53 -7.70 12.78 11.02
CA PRO A 53 -6.72 12.34 12.01
C PRO A 53 -7.01 10.95 12.61
N GLY A 54 -8.26 10.47 12.55
CA GLY A 54 -8.68 9.14 13.03
C GLY A 54 -8.49 8.00 12.02
N PHE A 55 -8.00 8.29 10.81
CA PHE A 55 -7.93 7.32 9.73
C PHE A 55 -7.13 6.06 10.10
N SER A 56 -7.78 4.89 10.03
CA SER A 56 -7.18 3.60 10.37
C SER A 56 -7.54 2.45 9.41
N ALA A 57 -8.20 2.75 8.29
CA ALA A 57 -8.74 1.74 7.36
C ALA A 57 -7.66 0.91 6.63
N ILE A 58 -6.42 1.41 6.49
CA ILE A 58 -5.33 0.65 5.87
C ILE A 58 -4.56 -0.11 6.96
N LYS A 59 -4.76 -1.42 7.07
CA LYS A 59 -4.08 -2.27 8.05
C LYS A 59 -2.92 -3.05 7.42
N ASN A 60 -1.78 -3.12 8.13
CA ASN A 60 -0.68 -4.00 7.74
C ASN A 60 -0.99 -5.43 8.19
N VAL A 61 -0.79 -6.39 7.30
CA VAL A 61 -0.86 -7.83 7.59
C VAL A 61 0.57 -8.35 7.54
N ARG A 62 1.10 -8.71 8.71
CA ARG A 62 2.51 -9.10 8.88
C ARG A 62 2.84 -10.24 7.91
N LEU A 63 3.99 -10.14 7.23
CA LEU A 63 4.47 -11.09 6.22
C LEU A 63 3.58 -11.29 4.98
N VAL A 64 2.43 -10.62 4.88
CA VAL A 64 1.53 -10.73 3.72
C VAL A 64 1.56 -9.43 2.89
N GLY A 65 1.17 -8.32 3.51
CA GLY A 65 1.05 -7.03 2.82
C GLY A 65 0.07 -6.09 3.54
N TYR A 66 -0.93 -5.60 2.82
CA TYR A 66 -1.90 -4.63 3.36
C TYR A 66 -3.33 -5.01 3.01
N ARG A 67 -4.25 -4.72 3.93
CA ARG A 67 -5.69 -4.87 3.68
C ARG A 67 -6.39 -3.56 3.97
N TRP A 68 -7.47 -3.32 3.24
CA TRP A 68 -8.45 -2.31 3.61
C TRP A 68 -9.44 -2.92 4.59
N LEU A 69 -9.75 -2.21 5.66
CA LEU A 69 -10.82 -2.54 6.57
C LEU A 69 -12.10 -1.99 5.95
N ALA A 70 -13.05 -2.87 5.61
CA ALA A 70 -14.40 -2.42 5.35
C ALA A 70 -14.94 -1.68 6.60
N PRO A 71 -15.82 -0.67 6.42
CA PRO A 71 -16.48 0.00 7.53
C PRO A 71 -17.15 -0.98 8.51
#